data_AF-A0A8T5TH19-F1
#
_entry.id   AF-A0A8T5TH19-F1
#
_cell.length_a   1.000
_cell.length_b   1.000
_cell.length_c   1.000
_cell.angle_alpha   90.00
_cell.angle_beta   90.00
_cell.angle_gamma   90.00
#
_symmetry.space_group_name_H-M   'P 1'
#
loop_
_entity.id
_entity.type
_entity.pdbx_description
1 polymer ?
#
loop_
_entity_poly.entity_id
_entity_poly.type
_entity_poly.pdbx_seq_one_letter_code
_entity_poly.pdbx_strand_id
1 'polypeptide(L)' 'MTFEKLGPLLKEDRTPAICEMCNNYIYKRVYYDENSSKKQKTVFVCKNCLSKTKLKKFQ' A
#
# COMPACT_ATOMS: atom_id res chain seq x y z
N MET A 1 3.03 -9.44 -3.64
CA MET A 1 3.87 -8.39 -3.02
C MET A 1 3.51 -8.32 -1.54
N THR A 2 4.38 -8.80 -0.65
CA THR A 2 4.16 -8.71 0.81
C THR A 2 4.86 -7.47 1.35
N PHE A 3 4.10 -6.61 2.02
CA PHE A 3 4.58 -5.36 2.65
C PHE A 3 5.49 -5.61 3.87
N GLU A 4 5.73 -6.88 4.21
CA GLU A 4 6.43 -7.35 5.41
C GLU A 4 7.91 -6.97 5.44
N LYS A 5 8.50 -6.60 4.30
CA LYS A 5 9.88 -6.12 4.20
C LYS A 5 10.01 -4.59 4.25
N LEU A 6 8.91 -3.86 4.37
CA LEU A 6 8.91 -2.41 4.48
C LEU A 6 8.91 -2.00 5.96
N GLY A 7 9.68 -0.97 6.29
CA GLY A 7 9.71 -0.39 7.61
C GLY A 7 8.42 0.37 7.97
N PRO A 8 8.43 1.22 9.01
CA PRO A 8 7.24 1.95 9.43
C PRO A 8 6.62 2.79 8.30
N LEU A 9 5.30 2.94 8.33
CA LEU A 9 4.58 3.86 7.47
C LEU A 9 4.90 5.30 7.90
N LEU A 10 5.48 6.07 7.00
CA LEU A 10 5.84 7.47 7.22
C LEU A 10 4.72 8.43 6.84
N LYS A 11 4.00 8.13 5.75
CA LYS A 11 2.92 8.99 5.25
C LYS A 11 1.86 8.19 4.50
N GLU A 12 0.61 8.61 4.59
CA GLU A 12 -0.50 8.13 3.75
C GLU A 12 -1.31 9.32 3.22
N ASP A 13 -1.53 9.36 1.90
CA ASP A 13 -2.35 10.36 1.23
C ASP A 13 -3.38 9.69 0.31
N ARG A 14 -4.59 10.25 0.22
CA ARG A 14 -5.58 9.83 -0.79
C ARG A 14 -5.20 10.40 -2.15
N THR A 15 -5.17 9.55 -3.18
CA THR A 15 -4.94 9.99 -4.57
C THR A 15 -6.27 10.25 -5.27
N PRO A 16 -6.28 11.04 -6.37
CA PRO A 16 -7.47 11.16 -7.22
C PRO A 16 -7.76 9.88 -8.04
N ALA A 17 -6.84 8.91 -8.05
CA ALA A 17 -7.00 7.68 -8.80
C ALA A 17 -7.99 6.72 -8.13
N ILE A 18 -8.76 6.02 -8.97
CA ILE A 18 -9.74 5.01 -8.56
C ILE A 18 -9.23 3.62 -8.95
N CYS A 19 -9.47 2.64 -8.08
CA CYS A 19 -9.13 1.25 -8.32
C CYS A 19 -10.13 0.61 -9.27
N GLU A 20 -9.66 0.17 -10.43
CA GLU A 20 -10.50 -0.43 -11.49
C GLU A 20 -11.18 -1.74 -11.05
N MET A 21 -10.63 -2.45 -10.06
CA MET A 21 -11.20 -3.73 -9.60
C MET A 21 -12.42 -3.56 -8.68
N CYS A 22 -12.50 -2.46 -7.93
CA CYS A 22 -13.54 -2.30 -6.90
C CYS A 22 -14.10 -0.88 -6.78
N ASN A 23 -13.80 -0.01 -7.75
CA ASN A 23 -14.24 1.39 -7.82
C ASN A 23 -14.05 2.19 -6.52
N ASN A 24 -12.99 1.88 -5.76
CA ASN A 24 -12.62 2.59 -4.53
C ASN A 24 -11.36 3.42 -4.71
N TYR A 25 -11.15 4.39 -3.82
CA TYR A 25 -9.96 5.26 -3.86
C TYR A 25 -8.64 4.49 -3.72
N ILE A 26 -7.63 4.93 -4.48
CA ILE A 26 -6.25 4.53 -4.30
C ILE A 26 -5.56 5.48 -3.32
N TYR A 27 -4.81 4.90 -2.40
CA TYR A 27 -4.00 5.61 -1.41
C TYR A 27 -2.53 5.47 -1.76
N LYS A 28 -1.79 6.58 -1.64
CA LYS A 28 -0.34 6.61 -1.71
C LYS A 28 0.21 6.44 -0.31
N ARG A 29 0.97 5.38 -0.08
CA ARG A 29 1.65 5.10 1.19
C ARG A 29 3.15 5.22 1.01
N VAL A 30 3.80 5.98 1.87
CA VAL A 30 5.26 6.11 1.92
C VAL A 30 5.74 5.36 3.15
N TYR A 31 6.56 4.35 2.94
CA TYR A 31 7.18 3.54 3.99
C TYR A 31 8.66 3.89 4.11
N TYR A 32 9.23 3.71 5.29
CA TYR A 32 10.68 3.68 5.44
C TYR A 32 11.25 2.42 4.77
N ASP A 33 12.30 2.59 3.97
CA ASP A 33 13.00 1.47 3.33
C ASP A 33 14.50 1.75 3.39
N GLU A 34 15.18 1.05 4.31
CA GLU A 34 16.61 1.19 4.56
C GLU A 34 17.47 0.89 3.33
N ASN A 35 16.97 0.04 2.42
CA ASN A 35 17.68 -0.36 1.21
C ASN A 35 17.51 0.65 0.06
N SER A 36 16.68 1.66 0.23
CA SER A 36 16.44 2.68 -0.80
C SER A 36 17.32 3.91 -0.58
N SER A 37 17.85 4.49 -1.66
CA SER A 37 18.72 5.69 -1.58
C SER A 37 18.05 6.88 -0.90
N LYS A 38 16.72 6.96 -0.96
CA LYS A 38 15.91 8.02 -0.34
C LYS A 38 15.40 7.65 1.06
N LYS A 39 15.76 6.46 1.57
CA LYS A 39 15.21 5.86 2.80
C LYS A 39 13.68 5.79 2.82
N GLN A 40 13.05 5.82 1.66
CA GLN A 40 11.62 5.91 1.47
C GLN A 40 11.19 5.10 0.26
N LYS A 41 10.07 4.38 0.43
CA LYS A 41 9.41 3.62 -0.63
C LYS A 41 7.95 4.01 -0.73
N THR A 42 7.57 4.50 -1.90
CA THR A 42 6.18 4.83 -2.21
C THR A 42 5.47 3.61 -2.78
N VAL A 43 4.28 3.30 -2.27
CA VAL A 43 3.40 2.24 -2.78
C VAL A 43 1.99 2.79 -2.95
N PHE A 44 1.34 2.43 -4.05
CA PHE A 44 -0.06 2.77 -4.30
C PHE A 44 -0.92 1.56 -3.97
N VAL A 45 -1.92 1.75 -3.10
CA VAL A 45 -2.75 0.66 -2.60
C VAL A 45 -4.22 1.04 -2.59
N CYS A 46 -5.08 0.12 -3.02
CA CYS A 46 -6.50 0.18 -2.69
C CYS A 46 -6.74 -0.55 -1.37
N LYS A 47 -7.22 0.15 -0.34
CA LYS A 47 -7.46 -0.45 0.99
C LYS A 47 -8.47 -1.60 0.95
N ASN A 48 -9.49 -1.49 0.08
CA ASN A 48 -10.53 -2.50 -0.07
C ASN A 48 -10.00 -3.78 -0.75
N CYS A 49 -9.17 -3.65 -1.79
CA CYS A 49 -8.51 -4.81 -2.38
C CYS A 49 -7.50 -5.42 -1.40
N LEU A 50 -6.73 -4.58 -0.69
CA LEU A 50 -5.72 -5.04 0.26
C LEU A 50 -6.32 -5.84 1.43
N SER A 51 -7.49 -5.44 1.94
CA SER A 51 -8.19 -6.20 2.99
C SER A 51 -8.71 -7.54 2.47
N LYS A 52 -9.29 -7.58 1.26
CA LYS A 52 -9.74 -8.82 0.61
C LYS A 52 -8.60 -9.79 0.34
N THR A 53 -7.40 -9.31 -0.02
CA THR A 53 -6.23 -10.18 -0.21
C THR A 53 -5.74 -10.78 1.10
N LYS A 54 -5.86 -10.07 2.23
CA LYS A 54 -5.49 -10.62 3.54
C LYS A 54 -6.47 -11.69 4.03
N LEU A 55 -7.76 -11.56 3.71
CA LEU A 55 -8.77 -12.57 4.06
C LEU A 55 -8.56 -13.90 3.33
N LYS A 56 -8.07 -13.88 2.07
CA LYS A 56 -7.72 -15.10 1.33
C LYS A 56 -6.49 -15.86 1.86
N LYS A 57 -5.72 -15.29 2.79
CA LYS A 57 -4.56 -15.96 3.42
C LYS A 57 -4.92 -16.76 4.68
N PHE A 58 -6.19 -16.73 5.12
CA PHE A 58 -6.66 -17.40 6.34
C PHE A 58 -7.80 -18.42 6.08
N GLN A 59 -7.96 -18.90 4.84
CA GLN A 59 -8.80 -20.05 4.51
C GLN A 59 -7.97 -21.19 3.95
#